data_AF-A0A5J4PFR2-F1
#
_entry.id   AF-A0A5J4PFR2-F1
#
_cell.length_a   1.000
_cell.length_b   1.000
_cell.length_c   1.000
_cell.angle_alpha   90.00
_cell.angle_beta   90.00
_cell.angle_gamma   90.00
#
_symmetry.space_group_name_H-M   'P 1'
#
loop_
_entity.id
_entity.type
_entity.pdbx_description
1 polymer ?
#
loop_
_entity_poly.entity_id
_entity_poly.type
_entity_poly.pdbx_seq_one_letter_code
_entity_poly.pdbx_strand_id
1 'polypeptide(L)' 'LVSAYVSAGKINQLSDPVKGNAGVLVLQLYAQSKQNDTFNAETEKADQVDLNRRLLNNFLNDLHSKANVKDNRYLFF' A
#
# COMPACT_ATOMS: atom_id res chain seq x y z
N LEU A 1 3.99 -3.20 7.02
CA LEU A 1 3.90 -1.88 7.68
C LEU A 1 2.44 -1.47 7.69
N VAL A 2 1.87 -1.22 8.86
CA VAL A 2 0.49 -0.74 9.00
C VAL A 2 0.47 0.72 8.56
N SER A 3 -0.05 0.99 7.35
CA SER A 3 -0.20 2.33 6.79
C SER A 3 -1.45 3.05 7.34
N ALA A 4 -1.68 2.92 8.65
CA ALA A 4 -2.76 3.62 9.32
C ALA A 4 -2.12 4.77 10.09
N TYR A 5 -2.43 6.00 9.66
CA TYR A 5 -2.42 7.17 10.55
C TYR A 5 -3.46 6.91 11.65
N VAL A 6 -3.14 6.01 12.58
CA VAL A 6 -3.85 5.92 13.85
C VAL A 6 -3.38 7.13 14.62
N SER A 7 -4.33 7.96 15.05
CA SER A 7 -4.05 9.01 16.04
C SER A 7 -3.38 8.32 17.21
N ALA A 8 -2.05 8.44 17.27
CA ALA A 8 -1.24 7.78 18.26
C ALA A 8 -1.73 8.23 19.64
N GLY A 9 -2.33 7.30 20.39
CA GLY A 9 -2.63 7.52 21.80
C GLY A 9 -1.37 7.92 22.57
N LYS A 10 -1.52 8.37 23.81
CA LYS A 10 -0.36 8.70 24.65
C LYS A 10 0.54 7.48 24.81
N ILE A 11 1.85 7.71 24.98
CA ILE A 11 2.82 6.64 25.26
C ILE A 11 2.32 5.81 26.46
N ASN A 12 2.40 4.49 26.33
CA ASN A 12 1.90 3.48 27.28
C ASN A 12 0.38 3.43 27.46
N GLN A 13 -0.41 4.11 26.62
CA GLN A 13 -1.86 3.96 26.57
C GLN A 13 -2.27 2.98 25.47
N LEU A 14 -3.25 2.13 25.76
CA LEU A 14 -3.91 1.29 24.77
C LEU A 14 -4.81 2.15 23.87
N SER A 15 -4.73 1.93 22.56
CA SER A 15 -5.62 2.57 21.58
C SER A 15 -7.04 2.01 21.70
N ASP A 16 -8.00 2.78 21.19
CA ASP A 16 -9.31 2.21 20.87
C ASP A 16 -9.14 1.08 19.83
N PRO A 17 -10.08 0.12 19.76
CA PRO A 17 -10.03 -0.95 18.77
C PRO A 17 -10.06 -0.39 17.34
N VAL A 18 -9.02 -0.68 16.55
CA VAL A 18 -8.89 -0.21 15.16
C VAL A 18 -9.16 -1.36 14.20
N LYS A 19 -9.99 -1.11 13.18
CA LYS A 19 -10.26 -2.09 12.11
C LYS A 19 -9.05 -2.20 11.19
N GLY A 20 -8.43 -3.38 11.17
CA GLY A 20 -7.38 -3.76 10.22
C GLY A 20 -7.90 -4.75 9.17
N ASN A 21 -7.11 -4.98 8.11
CA ASN A 21 -7.47 -5.89 7.02
C ASN A 21 -7.70 -7.34 7.47
N ALA A 22 -7.04 -7.77 8.55
CA ALA A 22 -7.12 -9.14 9.08
C ALA A 22 -7.89 -9.26 10.40
N GLY A 23 -8.54 -8.20 10.88
CA GLY A 23 -9.27 -8.21 12.15
C GLY A 23 -9.24 -6.89 12.89
N VAL A 24 -9.60 -6.94 14.18
CA VAL A 24 -9.57 -5.77 15.07
C VAL A 24 -8.24 -5.76 15.83
N LEU A 25 -7.54 -4.64 15.76
CA LEU A 25 -6.21 -4.44 16.36
C LEU A 25 -6.33 -3.47 17.54
N VAL A 26 -5.56 -3.73 18.60
CA VAL A 26 -5.36 -2.83 19.73
C VAL A 26 -3.87 -2.53 19.82
N LEU A 27 -3.50 -1.26 19.80
CA LEU A 27 -2.11 -0.80 19.71
C LEU A 27 -1.68 -0.13 21.01
N GLN A 28 -0.44 -0.36 21.45
CA GLN A 28 0.17 0.37 22.56
C GLN A 28 1.47 1.01 22.06
N LEU A 29 1.56 2.33 22.17
CA LEU A 29 2.77 3.06 21.80
C LEU A 29 3.83 2.93 22.90
N TYR A 30 4.97 2.31 22.59
CA TYR A 30 6.11 2.20 23.51
C TYR A 30 7.10 3.37 23.41
N ALA A 31 7.24 3.97 22.22
CA ALA A 31 8.11 5.11 21.97
C ALA A 31 7.52 5.97 20.84
N GLN A 32 7.70 7.28 20.95
CA GLN A 32 7.36 8.23 19.89
C GLN A 32 8.61 9.01 19.54
N SER A 33 9.15 8.78 18.35
CA SER A 33 10.16 9.66 17.75
C SER A 33 9.45 10.64 16.81
N LYS A 34 9.82 11.91 16.88
CA LYS A 34 9.34 12.90 15.91
C LYS A 34 10.11 12.69 14.60
N GLN A 35 9.42 12.30 13.55
CA GLN A 35 9.97 12.32 12.21
C GLN A 35 10.01 13.78 11.75
N ASN A 36 11.19 14.27 11.38
CA ASN A 36 11.39 15.67 10.97
C ASN A 36 11.14 15.90 9.47
N ASP A 37 10.60 14.89 8.78
CA ASP A 37 10.29 15.01 7.37
C ASP A 37 9.12 15.98 7.18
N THR A 38 9.27 16.90 6.24
CA THR A 38 8.22 17.81 5.84
C THR A 38 7.28 17.09 4.88
N PHE A 39 5.99 17.05 5.22
CA PHE A 39 4.99 16.49 4.32
C PHE A 39 4.86 17.36 3.05
N ASN A 40 5.09 16.76 1.88
CA ASN A 40 4.87 17.39 0.59
C ASN A 40 3.71 16.69 -0.13
N ALA A 41 2.57 17.37 -0.22
CA ALA A 41 1.35 16.82 -0.79
C ALA A 41 1.49 16.47 -2.29
N GLU A 42 2.32 17.19 -3.05
CA GLU A 42 2.51 16.92 -4.48
C GLU A 42 3.39 15.70 -4.70
N THR A 43 4.43 15.51 -3.88
CA THR A 43 5.24 14.29 -3.89
C THR A 43 4.42 13.07 -3.53
N GLU A 44 3.61 13.15 -2.45
CA GLU A 44 2.77 12.03 -2.03
C GLU A 44 1.75 11.61 -3.10
N LYS A 45 1.14 12.58 -3.79
CA LYS A 45 0.23 12.29 -4.91
C LYS A 45 0.96 11.60 -6.06
N ALA A 46 2.16 12.06 -6.41
CA ALA A 46 2.95 11.46 -7.47
C ALA A 46 3.34 10.01 -7.13
N ASP A 47 3.77 9.77 -5.88
CA ASP A 47 4.13 8.45 -5.38
C ASP A 47 2.92 7.50 -5.38
N GLN A 48 1.75 7.99 -4.98
CA GLN A 48 0.51 7.22 -5.00
C GLN A 48 0.09 6.84 -6.43
N VAL A 49 0.27 7.73 -7.40
CA VAL A 49 0.02 7.43 -8.81
C VAL A 49 0.99 6.37 -9.33
N ASP A 50 2.27 6.45 -8.98
CA ASP A 50 3.26 5.44 -9.38
C ASP A 50 2.95 4.07 -8.77
N LEU A 51 2.59 4.02 -7.49
CA LEU A 51 2.14 2.80 -6.81
C LEU A 51 0.95 2.17 -7.53
N ASN A 52 -0.07 2.96 -7.86
CA ASN A 52 -1.24 2.50 -8.59
C ASN A 52 -0.87 1.97 -9.99
N ARG A 53 0.03 2.66 -10.69
CA ARG A 53 0.52 2.23 -12.02
C ARG A 53 1.23 0.88 -11.94
N ARG A 54 2.09 0.68 -10.95
CA ARG A 54 2.77 -0.60 -10.72
C ARG A 54 1.78 -1.72 -10.41
N LEU A 55 0.77 -1.43 -9.59
CA LEU A 55 -0.27 -2.41 -9.24
C LEU A 55 -1.11 -2.81 -10.46
N LEU A 56 -1.50 -1.84 -11.30
CA LEU A 56 -2.21 -2.09 -12.55
C LEU A 56 -1.38 -2.93 -13.54
N ASN A 57 -0.09 -2.63 -13.71
CA ASN A 57 0.78 -3.41 -14.59
C ASN A 57 0.90 -4.86 -14.12
N ASN A 58 1.07 -5.08 -12.82
CA ASN A 58 1.12 -6.43 -12.26
C ASN A 58 -0.19 -7.18 -12.48
N PHE A 59 -1.33 -6.52 -12.29
CA PHE A 59 -2.65 -7.10 -12.55
C PHE A 59 -2.84 -7.47 -14.02
N LEU A 60 -2.44 -6.60 -14.95
CA LEU A 60 -2.52 -6.88 -16.39
C LEU A 60 -1.61 -8.04 -16.82
N ASN A 61 -0.39 -8.12 -16.26
CA ASN A 61 0.54 -9.22 -16.53
C ASN A 61 -0.02 -10.57 -16.04
N ASP A 62 -0.63 -10.58 -14.86
CA ASP A 62 -1.30 -11.77 -14.32
C ASP A 62 -2.50 -12.17 -15.21
N LEU A 63 -3.32 -11.20 -15.63
CA LEU A 63 -4.43 -11.45 -16.55
C LEU A 63 -3.96 -12.02 -17.89
N HIS A 64 -2.91 -11.44 -18.49
CA HIS A 64 -2.33 -11.92 -19.74
C HIS A 64 -1.83 -13.37 -19.62
N SER A 65 -1.15 -13.68 -18.51
CA SER A 65 -0.64 -15.03 -18.24
C SER A 65 -1.78 -16.03 -18.07
N LYS A 66 -2.83 -15.67 -17.32
CA LYS A 66 -4.02 -16.51 -17.10
C LYS A 66 -4.88 -16.69 -18.34
N ALA A 67 -4.92 -15.70 -19.23
CA ALA A 67 -5.67 -15.77 -20.49
C ALA A 67 -4.99 -16.66 -21.55
N ASN A 68 -3.77 -17.14 -21.30
CA ASN A 68 -3.00 -18.02 -22.21
C ASN A 68 -2.95 -17.46 -23.65
N VAL A 69 -2.73 -16.15 -23.76
CA VAL A 69 -2.67 -15.46 -25.06
C VAL A 69 -1.52 -16.03 -25.87
N LYS A 70 -1.83 -16.62 -27.03
CA LYS A 70 -0.83 -17.15 -27.97
C LYS A 70 -0.58 -16.15 -29.09
N ASP A 71 0.69 -15.84 -29.30
CA ASP A 71 1.11 -15.06 -30.44
C ASP A 71 1.36 -16.00 -31.63
N ASN A 72 0.44 -16.00 -32.60
CA ASN A 72 0.57 -16.80 -33.82
C ASN A 72 1.21 -16.03 -34.98
N ARG A 73 1.65 -14.79 -34.77
CA ARG A 73 2.10 -13.93 -35.86
C ARG A 73 3.33 -14.51 -36.57
N TYR A 74 4.20 -15.23 -35.83
CA TYR A 74 5.36 -15.95 -36.36
C TYR A 74 5.03 -17.02 -37.42
N LEU A 75 3.77 -17.42 -37.57
CA LEU A 75 3.35 -18.38 -38.60
C LEU A 75 3.14 -17.73 -39.98
N PHE A 76 3.22 -16.41 -40.06
CA PHE A 76 2.92 -15.65 -41.28
C PHE A 76 4.13 -14.90 -41.86
N PHE A 77 5.35 -15.17 -41.35
CA PHE A 77 6.60 -14.61 -41.87
C PHE A 77 7.65 -15.71 -42.05
#